data_AF-A0A955D3G9-F1
#
_entry.id   AF-A0A955D3G9-F1
#
_cell.length_a   1.000
_cell.length_b   1.000
_cell.length_c   1.000
_cell.angle_alpha   90.00
_cell.angle_beta   90.00
_cell.angle_gamma   90.00
#
_symmetry.space_group_name_H-M   'P 1'
#
loop_
_entity.id
_entity.type
_entity.pdbx_description
1 polymer ?
#
loop_
_entity_poly.entity_id
_entity_poly.type
_entity_poly.pdbx_seq_one_letter_code
_entity_poly.pdbx_strand_id
1 'polypeptide(L)' 'YIGGEGHNLQEHSIVLVRGGRVRDLPGVRYHVVRGSLDCLGVEGRKRGRSLYGVKRGKK' A
#
# COMPACT_ATOMS: atom_id res chain seq x y z
N TYR A 1 2.60 -0.68 -8.50
CA TYR A 1 3.25 -1.53 -7.49
C TYR A 1 2.58 -1.36 -6.14
N ILE A 2 2.33 -2.46 -5.45
CA ILE A 2 1.76 -2.46 -4.09
C ILE A 2 2.91 -2.75 -3.12
N GLY A 3 3.25 -1.79 -2.27
CA GLY A 3 4.35 -1.96 -1.30
C GLY A 3 3.90 -2.67 -0.04
N GLY A 4 4.83 -3.39 0.61
CA GLY A 4 4.58 -4.11 1.86
C GLY A 4 4.15 -5.56 1.64
N GLU A 5 4.02 -6.30 2.74
CA GLU A 5 3.72 -7.74 2.71
C GLU A 5 2.21 -7.97 2.70
N GLY A 6 1.73 -8.82 1.76
CA GLY A 6 0.32 -9.20 1.62
C GLY A 6 -0.61 -8.07 1.16
N HIS A 7 -1.58 -8.36 0.29
CA HIS A 7 -2.63 -7.42 -0.10
C HIS A 7 -3.95 -8.17 -0.30
N ASN A 8 -5.07 -7.49 -0.04
CA ASN A 8 -6.42 -8.08 -0.10
C ASN A 8 -7.22 -7.60 -1.32
N LEU A 9 -6.54 -7.20 -2.41
CA LEU A 9 -7.24 -6.68 -3.58
C LEU A 9 -7.69 -7.80 -4.50
N GLN A 10 -8.85 -7.60 -5.10
CA GLN A 10 -9.43 -8.45 -6.13
C GLN A 10 -9.58 -7.65 -7.42
N GLU A 11 -9.94 -8.33 -8.50
CA GLU A 11 -10.33 -7.66 -9.74
C GLU A 11 -11.46 -6.65 -9.47
N HIS A 12 -11.45 -5.53 -10.18
CA HIS A 12 -12.40 -4.40 -10.02
C HIS A 12 -12.34 -3.62 -8.70
N SER A 13 -11.36 -3.88 -7.82
CA SER A 13 -11.14 -3.03 -6.64
C SER A 13 -10.64 -1.64 -7.04
N ILE A 14 -11.17 -0.59 -6.41
CA ILE A 14 -10.78 0.80 -6.68
C ILE A 14 -9.63 1.17 -5.75
N VAL A 15 -8.54 1.68 -6.33
CA VAL A 15 -7.32 2.00 -5.60
C VAL A 15 -6.83 3.41 -5.89
N LEU A 16 -6.23 4.04 -4.87
CA LEU A 16 -5.58 5.33 -5.04
C LEU A 16 -4.13 5.14 -5.47
N VAL A 17 -3.72 5.83 -6.53
CA VAL A 17 -2.38 5.71 -7.10
C VAL A 17 -1.57 6.99 -6.83
N ARG A 18 -0.31 6.83 -6.42
CA ARG A 18 0.68 7.91 -6.30
C ARG A 18 1.83 7.73 -7.28
N GLY A 19 2.42 8.84 -7.71
CA GLY A 19 3.64 8.84 -8.51
C GLY A 19 4.83 8.24 -7.75
N GLY A 20 5.66 7.47 -8.44
CA GLY A 20 6.91 6.95 -7.90
C GLY A 20 7.43 5.78 -8.71
N ARG A 21 8.67 5.87 -9.18
CA ARG A 21 9.30 4.80 -9.95
C ARG A 21 9.81 3.71 -9.01
N VAL A 22 9.42 2.47 -9.28
CA VAL A 22 10.10 1.30 -8.70
C VAL A 22 11.37 1.06 -9.52
N ARG A 23 12.53 1.12 -8.87
CA ARG A 23 13.82 1.01 -9.58
C ARG A 23 14.04 -0.39 -10.14
N ASP A 24 13.51 -1.41 -9.46
CA ASP A 24 13.76 -2.82 -9.77
C ASP A 24 12.88 -3.35 -10.92
N LEU A 25 11.79 -2.65 -11.25
CA LEU A 25 10.80 -3.10 -12.23
C LEU A 25 10.68 -2.10 -13.39
N PRO A 26 11.13 -2.46 -14.60
CA PRO A 26 10.93 -1.61 -15.77
C PRO A 26 9.43 -1.49 -16.08
N GLY A 27 8.99 -0.29 -16.45
CA GLY A 27 7.57 -0.01 -16.75
C GLY A 27 6.71 0.34 -15.54
N VAL A 28 7.13 0.05 -14.30
CA VAL A 28 6.34 0.34 -13.11
C VAL A 28 6.68 1.72 -12.52
N ARG A 29 5.87 2.71 -12.90
CA ARG A 29 6.09 4.14 -12.55
C ARG A 29 5.20 4.67 -11.43
N TYR A 30 4.38 3.80 -10.84
CA TYR A 30 3.39 4.19 -9.85
C TYR A 30 3.31 3.22 -8.67
N HIS A 31 2.99 3.78 -7.51
CA HIS A 31 2.72 3.04 -6.27
C HIS A 31 1.25 3.16 -5.90
N VAL A 32 0.68 2.10 -5.37
CA VAL A 32 -0.64 2.14 -4.75
C VAL A 32 -0.52 2.66 -3.33
N VAL A 33 -1.39 3.59 -2.95
CA VAL A 33 -1.48 4.12 -1.58
C VAL A 33 -2.27 3.12 -0.73
N ARG A 34 -1.69 2.69 0.40
CA ARG A 34 -2.37 1.80 1.35
C ARG A 34 -3.14 2.57 2.41
N GLY A 35 -4.19 1.96 2.91
CA GLY A 35 -5.11 2.55 3.88
C GLY A 35 -6.07 3.58 3.26
N SER A 36 -6.25 3.54 1.95
CA SER A 36 -7.13 4.43 1.18
C SER A 36 -7.92 3.61 0.17
N LEU A 37 -9.21 3.92 0.00
CA LEU A 37 -10.16 3.14 -0.81
C LEU A 37 -10.10 1.64 -0.43
N ASP A 38 -10.10 0.73 -1.39
CA ASP A 38 -10.18 -0.72 -1.14
C ASP A 38 -8.84 -1.34 -0.72
N CYS A 39 -7.75 -0.55 -0.74
CA CYS A 39 -6.42 -0.99 -0.31
C CYS A 39 -6.26 -0.95 1.21
N LEU A 40 -6.43 -2.10 1.87
CA LEU A 40 -6.17 -2.23 3.30
C LEU A 40 -4.67 -2.10 3.65
N GLY A 41 -4.43 -1.65 4.89
CA GLY A 41 -3.09 -1.54 5.46
C GLY A 41 -2.43 -2.90 5.70
N VAL A 42 -1.11 -2.90 5.90
CA VAL A 42 -0.35 -4.12 6.21
C VAL A 42 -0.58 -4.52 7.67
N GLU A 43 -0.94 -5.78 7.94
CA GLU A 43 -1.16 -6.26 9.30
C GLU A 43 0.11 -6.24 10.15
N GLY A 44 -0.04 -5.97 11.45
CA GLY A 44 1.06 -6.06 12.43
C GLY A 44 2.20 -5.05 12.27
N ARG A 45 2.15 -4.11 11.31
CA ARG A 45 3.23 -3.15 11.06
C ARG A 45 3.38 -2.14 12.21
N LYS A 46 4.43 -2.28 13.02
CA LYS A 46 4.73 -1.37 14.15
C LYS A 46 5.55 -0.12 13.76
N ARG A 47 6.36 -0.19 12.70
CA ARG A 47 7.23 0.90 12.21
C ARG A 47 6.87 1.30 10.77
N GLY A 48 7.03 2.59 10.43
CA GLY A 48 6.70 3.10 9.09
C GLY A 48 5.21 3.05 8.74
N ARG A 49 4.34 3.02 9.75
CA ARG A 49 2.90 2.79 9.64
C ARG A 49 2.16 3.75 8.69
N SER A 50 2.63 4.99 8.58
CA SER A 50 2.05 6.02 7.70
C SER A 50 2.16 5.67 6.22
N LEU A 51 3.21 4.95 5.83
CA LEU A 51 3.43 4.54 4.45
C LEU A 51 2.51 3.37 4.04
N TYR A 52 2.19 2.51 5.00
CA TYR A 52 1.48 1.25 4.78
C TYR A 52 0.04 1.28 5.27
N GLY A 53 -0.53 2.46 5.57
CA GLY A 53 -1.95 2.61 5.91
C GLY A 53 -2.35 2.02 7.26
N VAL A 54 -1.42 1.93 8.22
CA VAL A 54 -1.66 1.28 9.52
C VAL A 54 -1.87 2.33 10.61
N LYS A 55 -2.98 2.22 11.34
CA LYS A 55 -3.28 3.11 12.47
C LYS A 55 -2.36 2.84 13.64
N ARG A 56 -2.17 3.85 14.51
CA ARG A 56 -1.49 3.65 15.79
C ARG A 56 -2.34 2.71 16.64
N GLY A 57 -1.80 1.54 16.97
CA GLY A 57 -2.41 0.67 17.98
C GLY A 57 -2.60 1.45 19.28
N LYS A 58 -3.80 1.36 19.85
CA LYS A 58 -4.04 1.82 21.22
C LYS A 58 -3.39 0.78 22.14
N LYS A 59 -2.56 1.26 23.07
CA LYS A 59 -2.09 0.43 24.18
C LYS A 59 -3.25 0.18 25.12
#